data_AF-A0A7X3PGB0-F1
#
_entry.id   AF-A0A7X3PGB0-F1
#
_cell.length_a   1.000
_cell.length_b   1.000
_cell.length_c   1.000
_cell.angle_alpha   90.00
_cell.angle_beta   90.00
_cell.angle_gamma   90.00
#
_symmetry.space_group_name_H-M   'P 1'
#
loop_
_entity.id
_entity.type
_entity.pdbx_description
1 polymer ?
#
loop_
_entity_poly.entity_id
_entity_poly.type
_entity_poly.pdbx_seq_one_letter_code
_entity_poly.pdbx_strand_id
1 'polypeptide(L)'
;MSRIHFVVKETAKIRYQAEAEREGKSLGQWLREAADEKLEAARPRLFTVEELKAFAAKCDAMHPPGAREPDWEETKRLIGEGKLSSARKLGLL
;
A
#
# COMPACT_ATOMS: atom_id res chain seq x y z
N MET A 1 18.52 22.35 11.83
CA MET A 1 18.55 21.48 10.63
C MET A 1 19.71 20.52 10.76
N SER A 2 19.48 19.23 10.54
CA SER A 2 20.55 18.22 10.50
C SER A 2 21.05 18.06 9.08
N ARG A 3 22.37 17.94 8.89
CA ARG A 3 22.98 17.72 7.57
C ARG A 3 23.10 16.22 7.31
N ILE A 4 22.60 15.79 6.16
CA ILE A 4 22.70 14.39 5.69
C ILE A 4 23.67 14.37 4.51
N HIS A 5 24.65 13.46 4.55
CA HIS A 5 25.55 13.16 3.45
C HIS A 5 25.28 11.74 2.96
N PHE A 6 25.22 11.53 1.65
CA PHE A 6 25.10 10.21 1.06
C PHE A 6 25.90 10.15 -0.25
N VAL A 7 26.43 8.97 -0.55
CA VAL A 7 27.27 8.73 -1.72
C VAL A 7 26.38 8.17 -2.83
N VAL A 8 26.47 8.77 -4.01
CA VAL A 8 25.76 8.30 -5.21
C VAL A 8 26.75 8.14 -6.36
N LYS A 9 26.38 7.32 -7.35
CA LYS A 9 27.09 7.28 -8.62
C LYS A 9 26.98 8.64 -9.31
N GLU A 10 28.03 9.06 -10.02
CA GLU A 10 28.05 10.33 -10.75
C GLU A 10 26.87 10.42 -11.75
N THR A 11 26.57 9.32 -12.43
CA THR A 11 25.43 9.24 -13.36
C THR A 11 24.08 9.50 -12.69
N ALA A 12 23.92 9.09 -11.43
CA ALA A 12 22.69 9.37 -10.67
C ALA A 12 22.62 10.84 -10.28
N LYS A 13 23.73 11.42 -9.83
CA LYS A 13 23.83 12.85 -9.49
C LYS A 13 23.45 13.74 -10.68
N ILE A 14 23.98 13.44 -11.87
CA ILE A 14 23.65 14.19 -13.11
C ILE A 14 22.14 14.15 -13.37
N ARG A 15 21.52 12.97 -13.26
CA ARG A 15 20.07 12.83 -13.47
C ARG A 15 19.26 13.61 -12.44
N TYR A 16 19.61 13.54 -11.16
CA TYR A 16 18.89 14.29 -10.12
C TYR A 16 19.02 15.79 -10.30
N GLN A 17 20.20 16.27 -10.70
CA GLN A 17 20.43 17.68 -10.98
C GLN A 17 19.57 18.18 -12.16
N ALA A 18 19.51 17.41 -13.25
CA ALA A 18 18.71 17.76 -14.42
C ALA A 18 17.20 17.83 -14.09
N GLU A 19 16.69 16.91 -13.28
CA GLU A 19 15.28 16.93 -12.85
C GLU A 19 14.99 18.12 -11.93
N ALA A 20 15.89 18.41 -10.98
CA ALA A 20 15.76 19.57 -10.10
C ALA A 20 15.73 20.89 -10.89
N GLU A 21 16.61 21.04 -11.89
CA GLU A 21 16.66 22.21 -12.77
C GLU A 21 15.40 22.34 -13.62
N ARG A 22 14.89 21.23 -14.17
CA ARG A 22 13.63 21.20 -14.94
C ARG A 22 12.45 21.70 -14.11
N GLU A 23 12.46 21.44 -12.80
CA GLU A 23 11.42 21.87 -11.87
C GLU A 23 11.72 23.24 -11.21
N GLY A 24 12.84 23.88 -11.54
CA GLY A 24 13.24 25.17 -10.95
C GLY A 24 13.62 25.09 -9.46
N LYS A 25 14.09 23.92 -8.99
CA LYS A 25 14.43 23.64 -7.59
C LYS A 25 15.93 23.46 -7.40
N SER A 26 16.40 23.68 -6.16
CA SER A 26 17.74 23.22 -5.78
C SER A 26 17.76 21.69 -5.66
N LEU A 27 18.90 21.05 -5.93
CA LEU A 27 19.04 19.59 -5.80
C LEU A 27 18.63 19.08 -4.41
N GLY A 28 19.02 19.79 -3.35
CA GLY A 28 18.67 19.41 -1.98
C GLY A 28 17.19 19.55 -1.65
N GLN A 29 16.50 20.52 -2.25
CA GLN A 29 15.04 20.65 -2.13
C GLN A 29 14.35 19.52 -2.88
N TRP A 30 14.73 19.29 -4.14
CA TRP A 30 14.14 18.26 -4.98
C TRP A 30 14.28 16.86 -4.36
N LEU A 31 15.46 16.53 -3.83
CA LEU A 31 15.69 15.25 -3.14
C LEU A 31 14.86 15.10 -1.85
N ARG A 32 14.62 16.19 -1.12
CA ARG A 32 13.80 16.15 0.10
C ARG A 32 12.36 15.88 -0.24
N GLU A 33 11.81 16.61 -1.21
CA GLU A 33 10.43 16.43 -1.66
C GLU A 33 10.22 15.01 -2.21
N ALA A 34 11.15 14.50 -3.02
CA ALA A 34 11.07 13.12 -3.52
C ALA A 34 11.13 12.07 -2.40
N ALA A 35 11.88 12.33 -1.32
CA ALA A 35 11.92 11.44 -0.15
C ALA A 35 10.60 11.51 0.64
N ASP A 36 10.05 12.71 0.85
CA ASP A 36 8.79 12.92 1.55
C ASP A 36 7.62 12.27 0.78
N GLU A 37 7.56 12.42 -0.54
CA GLU A 37 6.57 11.75 -1.39
C GLU A 37 6.63 10.23 -1.27
N LYS A 38 7.84 9.65 -1.25
CA LYS A 38 8.00 8.21 -1.03
C LYS A 38 7.53 7.78 0.36
N LEU A 39 7.79 8.58 1.39
CA LEU A 39 7.35 8.28 2.74
C LEU A 39 5.83 8.34 2.84
N GLU A 40 5.18 9.36 2.29
CA GLU A 40 3.72 9.47 2.28
C GLU A 40 3.07 8.36 1.46
N ALA A 41 3.62 8.01 0.30
CA ALA A 41 3.12 6.89 -0.50
C ALA A 41 3.27 5.52 0.19
N ALA A 42 4.28 5.37 1.05
CA ALA A 42 4.50 4.16 1.84
C ALA A 42 3.71 4.12 3.15
N ARG A 43 3.08 5.23 3.56
CA ARG A 43 2.29 5.24 4.80
C ARG A 43 1.07 4.33 4.63
N PRO A 44 0.85 3.38 5.55
CA PRO A 44 -0.38 2.62 5.54
C PRO A 44 -1.55 3.57 5.75
N ARG A 45 -2.66 3.33 5.04
CA ARG A 45 -3.91 4.05 5.31
C ARG A 45 -4.31 3.75 6.76
N LEU A 46 -4.31 4.79 7.59
CA LEU A 46 -4.89 4.72 8.92
C LEU A 46 -6.41 4.84 8.76
N PHE A 47 -7.15 3.93 9.38
CA PHE A 47 -8.60 4.03 9.47
C PHE A 47 -8.97 4.88 10.68
N THR A 48 -9.98 5.74 10.54
CA THR A 48 -10.56 6.42 11.68
C THR A 48 -11.38 5.46 12.53
N VAL A 49 -11.65 5.83 13.78
CA VAL A 49 -12.53 5.06 14.66
C VAL A 49 -13.93 4.96 14.05
N GLU A 50 -14.39 6.01 13.38
CA GLU A 50 -15.68 6.07 12.69
C GLU A 50 -15.71 5.13 11.48
N GLU A 51 -14.65 5.08 10.67
CA GLU A 51 -14.53 4.14 9.55
C GLU A 51 -14.57 2.68 10.03
N LEU A 52 -13.87 2.38 11.14
CA LEU A 52 -13.89 1.04 11.73
C LEU A 52 -15.27 0.66 12.28
N LYS A 53 -15.97 1.60 12.93
CA LYS A 53 -17.35 1.39 13.40
C LYS A 53 -18.31 1.14 12.24
N ALA A 54 -18.20 1.92 11.17
CA ALA A 54 -19.03 1.74 9.98
C ALA A 54 -18.76 0.38 9.31
N PHE A 55 -17.48 -0.04 9.25
CA PHE A 55 -17.11 -1.36 8.75
C PHE A 55 -17.71 -2.49 9.61
N ALA A 56 -17.58 -2.41 10.94
CA ALA A 56 -18.13 -3.41 11.85
C ALA A 56 -19.67 -3.50 11.72
N ALA A 57 -20.37 -2.37 11.70
CA ALA A 57 -21.82 -2.33 11.51
C ALA A 57 -22.25 -2.94 10.17
N LYS A 58 -21.46 -2.75 9.11
CA LYS A 58 -21.71 -3.39 7.81
C LYS A 58 -21.51 -4.90 7.88
N CYS A 59 -20.47 -5.38 8.57
CA CYS A 59 -20.26 -6.82 8.80
C CYS A 59 -21.43 -7.44 9.55
N ASP A 60 -21.87 -6.80 10.64
CA ASP A 60 -22.99 -7.26 11.45
C ASP A 60 -24.29 -7.30 10.63
N ALA A 61 -24.55 -6.28 9.79
CA ALA A 61 -25.73 -6.24 8.93
C ALA A 61 -25.74 -7.34 7.85
N MET A 62 -24.57 -7.83 7.42
CA MET A 62 -24.49 -8.94 6.47
C MET A 62 -24.77 -10.30 7.11
N HIS A 63 -24.68 -10.40 8.44
CA HIS A 63 -24.87 -11.65 9.18
C HIS A 63 -26.18 -11.58 9.97
N PRO A 64 -27.28 -12.19 9.48
CA PRO A 64 -28.56 -12.15 10.19
C PRO A 64 -28.43 -12.79 11.60
N PRO A 65 -29.21 -12.33 12.58
CA PRO A 65 -29.23 -12.95 13.91
C PRO A 65 -29.50 -14.46 13.81
N GLY A 66 -28.59 -15.28 14.34
CA GLY A 66 -28.67 -16.74 14.26
C GLY A 66 -27.97 -17.36 13.04
N ALA A 67 -27.28 -16.58 12.22
CA ALA A 67 -26.35 -17.11 11.23
C ALA A 67 -25.30 -17.98 11.95
N ARG A 68 -25.22 -19.25 11.56
CA ARG A 68 -24.24 -20.18 12.11
C ARG A 68 -22.89 -19.89 11.48
N GLU A 69 -21.84 -19.82 12.29
CA GLU A 69 -20.48 -19.78 11.77
C GLU A 69 -20.26 -20.97 10.82
N PRO A 70 -19.66 -20.75 9.63
CA PRO A 70 -19.36 -21.84 8.72
C PRO A 70 -18.45 -22.87 9.40
N ASP A 71 -18.59 -24.13 9.02
CA ASP A 71 -17.66 -25.15 9.48
C ASP A 71 -16.22 -24.81 9.06
N TRP A 72 -15.27 -25.04 9.96
CA TRP A 72 -13.88 -24.67 9.74
C TRP A 72 -13.23 -25.52 8.63
N GLU A 73 -13.58 -26.80 8.53
CA GLU A 73 -13.07 -27.66 7.45
C GLU A 73 -13.63 -27.23 6.09
N GLU A 74 -14.92 -26.91 6.04
CA GLU A 74 -15.56 -26.34 4.84
C GLU A 74 -14.94 -25.00 4.43
N THR A 75 -14.67 -24.11 5.39
CA THR A 75 -14.01 -22.82 5.14
C THR A 75 -12.61 -23.00 4.57
N LYS A 76 -11.81 -23.92 5.14
CA LYS A 76 -10.48 -24.23 4.61
C LYS A 76 -10.54 -24.76 3.17
N ARG A 77 -11.52 -25.62 2.87
CA ARG A 77 -11.75 -26.13 1.50
C ARG A 77 -12.07 -24.99 0.53
N LEU A 78 -13.01 -24.09 0.87
CA LEU A 78 -13.37 -22.94 0.04
C LEU A 78 -12.21 -21.97 -0.19
N ILE A 79 -11.39 -21.72 0.83
CA ILE A 79 -10.17 -20.88 0.69
C ILE A 79 -9.18 -21.54 -0.28
N GLY A 80 -9.02 -22.86 -0.23
CA GLY A 80 -8.19 -23.62 -1.17
C GLY A 80 -8.71 -23.54 -2.61
N GLU A 81 -10.03 -23.74 -2.80
CA GLU A 81 -10.70 -23.66 -4.11
C GLU A 81 -10.65 -22.24 -4.71
N GLY A 82 -10.77 -21.20 -3.87
CA GLY A 82 -10.66 -19.79 -4.28
C GLY A 82 -9.28 -19.41 -4.80
N LYS A 83 -8.20 -19.98 -4.24
CA LYS A 83 -6.82 -19.80 -4.75
C LYS A 83 -6.65 -20.43 -6.14
N LEU A 84 -7.28 -21.57 -6.40
CA LEU A 84 -7.26 -22.24 -7.69
C LEU A 84 -8.07 -21.48 -8.75
N SER A 85 -9.20 -20.88 -8.36
CA SER A 85 -10.02 -20.03 -9.23
C SER A 85 -9.28 -18.77 -9.71
N SER A 86 -8.55 -18.08 -8.82
CA SER A 86 -7.73 -16.92 -9.20
C SER A 86 -6.56 -17.29 -10.13
N ALA A 87 -5.89 -18.41 -9.90
CA ALA A 87 -4.81 -18.89 -10.78
C ALA A 87 -5.30 -19.20 -12.20
N ARG A 88 -6.50 -19.80 -12.32
CA ARG A 88 -7.15 -20.10 -13.61
C ARG A 88 -7.62 -18.85 -14.34
N LYS A 89 -8.12 -17.85 -13.61
CA LYS A 89 -8.56 -16.57 -14.17
C LYS A 89 -7.39 -15.68 -14.62
N LEU A 90 -6.19 -15.92 -14.09
CA LEU A 90 -4.93 -15.26 -14.45
C LEU A 90 -4.08 -16.05 -15.47
N GLY A 91 -4.56 -17.20 -15.97
CA GLY A 91 -3.88 -17.97 -17.02
C GLY A 91 -2.54 -18.58 -16.60
N LEU A 92 -2.38 -18.89 -15.31
CA LEU A 92 -1.15 -19.47 -14.75
C LEU A 92 -1.19 -21.01 -14.63
N LEU A 93 -2.28 -21.63 -15.12
CA LEU A 93 -2.48 -23.08 -15.28
C LEU A 93 -3.28 -23.34 -16.55
#